data_AF-A0A7J0AC81-F1
#
_entry.id   AF-A0A7J0AC81-F1
#
_cell.length_a   1.000
_cell.length_b   1.000
_cell.length_c   1.000
_cell.angle_alpha   90.00
_cell.angle_beta   90.00
_cell.angle_gamma   90.00
#
_symmetry.space_group_name_H-M   'P 1'
#
loop_
_entity.id
_entity.type
_entity.pdbx_description
1 polymer ?
#
loop_
_entity_poly.entity_id
_entity_poly.type
_entity_poly.pdbx_seq_one_letter_code
_entity_poly.pdbx_strand_id
1 'polypeptide(L)'
;MTAMFVAPVSATASDRQIPSGYYNGLDGKSGAELKTAACNIIYNHTEVSSYNALPQYFQRTDVYPDTRRWWDMYADEPFYIPSFKGLNREHSFPKSWWGGSTEIPAYVDLNHLYPAEAAANQAKSNYPLGIVDRSTHASFDNGISTVGYPVSGQGGGAKFVFEPDDEYKGDFARTYFYMVTCYQNLTWKYTYMVSNNSYPTLNNWSQELLMKWHREDPVSQKEIDRNEEIYSIQANRNPFIDFPALAEYLWGNKKGDRFYLKDNDASNPGEDKTPVLITPVQGMELEFGEVALGKSSIARLHLRGENLTGKSVTLNIYDNASTSDANLFSIDGANKFNANVSSVNSADGLWVTVTYTPDSVGIHSTRLVISGGGIKGSVGIGLKGQCFPTPQLTAPLATAATDITSDGYTANWTPVDNEVVDYYIVNRTCYIGGTATTEQLIAEETSLRIDDFCGSESYTVQSVRLDVLSPQSNVIFVNTGSVTEIDATESLAVRYWPGGIRLAGADVITGLRVIDTTGRIIREIPEAHNDDVILLPVGVYFITADKCAAPVKIVVRD
;
A
#
# COMPACT_ATOMS: atom_id res chain seq x y z
N MET A 1 41.86 -26.36 -1.14
CA MET A 1 40.74 -25.50 -0.71
C MET A 1 41.32 -24.24 -0.13
N THR A 2 41.37 -23.18 -0.93
CA THR A 2 41.92 -21.89 -0.52
C THR A 2 40.73 -21.02 -0.12
N ALA A 3 40.57 -20.75 1.17
CA ALA A 3 39.52 -19.89 1.68
C ALA A 3 39.82 -18.44 1.26
N MET A 4 38.97 -17.87 0.40
CA MET A 4 38.94 -16.43 0.17
C MET A 4 38.32 -15.77 1.41
N PHE A 5 39.15 -15.05 2.16
CA PHE A 5 38.67 -14.08 3.14
C PHE A 5 38.09 -12.89 2.36
N VAL A 6 36.77 -12.72 2.43
CA VAL A 6 36.11 -11.47 2.04
C VAL A 6 36.39 -10.47 3.15
N ALA A 7 37.22 -9.46 2.87
CA ALA A 7 37.44 -8.35 3.78
C ALA A 7 36.13 -7.54 3.93
N PRO A 8 35.76 -7.12 5.15
CA PRO A 8 34.63 -6.22 5.33
C PRO A 8 34.97 -4.89 4.64
N VAL A 9 34.12 -4.49 3.69
CA VAL A 9 34.10 -3.12 3.19
C VAL A 9 33.67 -2.25 4.36
N SER A 10 34.61 -1.52 4.97
CA SER A 10 34.26 -0.44 5.90
C SER A 10 33.41 0.57 5.13
N ALA A 11 32.13 0.65 5.47
CA ALA A 11 31.28 1.77 5.08
C ALA A 11 31.96 3.04 5.61
N THR A 12 32.54 3.83 4.72
CA THR A 12 32.86 5.22 5.03
C THR A 12 31.55 5.87 5.44
N ALA A 13 31.52 6.50 6.62
CA ALA A 13 30.41 7.35 7.03
C ALA A 13 30.07 8.27 5.85
N SER A 14 28.92 8.01 5.20
CA SER A 14 28.34 9.00 4.31
C SER A 14 28.08 10.21 5.21
N ASP A 15 28.63 11.37 4.84
CA ASP A 15 28.39 12.61 5.57
C ASP A 15 26.88 12.75 5.77
N ARG A 16 26.43 12.71 7.03
CA ARG A 16 25.05 12.98 7.47
C ARG A 16 24.78 14.47 7.30
N GLN A 17 24.75 14.93 6.05
CA GLN A 17 24.68 16.34 5.71
C GLN A 17 23.61 16.54 4.64
N ILE A 18 22.72 17.48 4.94
CA ILE A 18 21.75 18.02 3.99
C ILE A 18 22.47 18.38 2.70
N PRO A 19 22.01 17.89 1.53
CA PRO A 19 22.66 18.18 0.27
C PRO A 19 22.70 19.67 0.00
N SER A 20 23.83 20.16 -0.52
CA SER A 20 23.98 21.56 -0.88
C SER A 20 22.85 22.01 -1.81
N GLY A 21 22.21 23.12 -1.46
CA GLY A 21 21.12 23.71 -2.22
C GLY A 21 19.75 23.03 -2.09
N TYR A 22 19.64 21.87 -1.44
CA TYR A 22 18.37 21.11 -1.35
C TYR A 22 17.19 21.95 -0.81
N TYR A 23 17.45 22.83 0.16
CA TYR A 23 16.44 23.70 0.79
C TYR A 23 16.47 25.17 0.34
N ASN A 24 17.25 25.54 -0.69
CA ASN A 24 17.36 26.93 -1.16
C ASN A 24 16.00 27.59 -1.40
N GLY A 25 15.04 26.82 -1.92
CA GLY A 25 13.69 27.31 -2.21
C GLY A 25 12.89 27.80 -1.01
N LEU A 26 13.34 27.56 0.24
CA LEU A 26 12.69 28.03 1.47
C LEU A 26 13.12 29.45 1.90
N ASP A 27 14.30 29.90 1.47
CA ASP A 27 14.92 31.12 2.02
C ASP A 27 14.08 32.37 1.76
N GLY A 28 13.91 33.17 2.80
CA GLY A 28 13.13 34.41 2.79
C GLY A 28 11.61 34.25 2.76
N LYS A 29 11.06 33.02 2.77
CA LYS A 29 9.61 32.77 2.65
C LYS A 29 8.90 32.73 3.99
N SER A 30 7.58 32.92 3.97
CA SER A 30 6.73 32.87 5.17
C SER A 30 5.35 32.29 4.87
N GLY A 31 4.65 31.82 5.90
CA GLY A 31 3.25 31.39 5.82
C GLY A 31 2.97 30.37 4.70
N ALA A 32 1.91 30.59 3.92
CA ALA A 32 1.49 29.69 2.83
C ALA A 32 2.57 29.52 1.74
N GLU A 33 3.36 30.58 1.48
CA GLU A 33 4.46 30.54 0.51
C GLU A 33 5.58 29.62 0.98
N LEU A 34 5.94 29.68 2.27
CA LEU A 34 6.94 28.81 2.88
C LEU A 34 6.48 27.35 2.85
N LYS A 35 5.23 27.06 3.24
CA LYS A 35 4.67 25.71 3.19
C LYS A 35 4.66 25.15 1.77
N THR A 36 4.26 25.96 0.78
CA THR A 36 4.25 25.54 -0.63
C THR A 36 5.67 25.33 -1.16
N ALA A 37 6.64 26.14 -0.75
CA ALA A 37 8.03 25.92 -1.11
C ALA A 37 8.57 24.60 -0.56
N ALA A 38 8.25 24.26 0.69
CA ALA A 38 8.58 22.96 1.27
C ALA A 38 7.91 21.80 0.53
N CYS A 39 6.60 21.90 0.23
CA CYS A 39 5.88 20.94 -0.60
C CYS A 39 6.59 20.70 -1.94
N ASN A 40 6.94 21.77 -2.65
CA ASN A 40 7.58 21.65 -3.95
C ASN A 40 8.93 20.95 -3.87
N ILE A 41 9.65 21.02 -2.74
CA ILE A 41 10.92 20.31 -2.53
C ILE A 41 10.69 18.82 -2.28
N ILE A 42 9.70 18.46 -1.46
CA ILE A 42 9.58 17.09 -0.90
C ILE A 42 8.53 16.20 -1.56
N TYR A 43 7.60 16.76 -2.34
CA TYR A 43 6.48 16.01 -2.93
C TYR A 43 6.91 15.05 -4.04
N ASN A 44 7.72 15.52 -4.99
CA ASN A 44 8.25 14.68 -6.06
C ASN A 44 9.44 13.88 -5.51
N HIS A 45 9.26 12.57 -5.35
CA HIS A 45 10.26 11.67 -4.80
C HIS A 45 10.23 10.32 -5.51
N THR A 46 11.33 9.59 -5.45
CA THR A 46 11.39 8.22 -5.97
C THR A 46 10.57 7.31 -5.07
N GLU A 47 9.57 6.65 -5.62
CA GLU A 47 8.74 5.70 -4.88
C GLU A 47 9.48 4.37 -4.71
N VAL A 48 9.24 3.71 -3.58
CA VAL A 48 9.70 2.33 -3.38
C VAL A 48 9.05 1.38 -4.39
N SER A 49 9.71 0.26 -4.67
CA SER A 49 9.31 -0.67 -5.74
C SER A 49 7.88 -1.19 -5.64
N SER A 50 7.36 -1.38 -4.42
CA SER A 50 5.96 -1.74 -4.17
C SER A 50 5.63 -1.66 -2.68
N TYR A 51 4.34 -1.61 -2.35
CA TYR A 51 3.86 -1.72 -0.97
C TYR A 51 4.30 -3.04 -0.29
N ASN A 52 4.36 -4.14 -1.05
CA ASN A 52 4.81 -5.44 -0.54
C ASN A 52 6.31 -5.47 -0.22
N ALA A 53 7.11 -4.58 -0.82
CA ALA A 53 8.53 -4.48 -0.56
C ALA A 53 8.86 -3.62 0.68
N LEU A 54 7.90 -2.90 1.27
CA LEU A 54 8.12 -2.06 2.47
C LEU A 54 8.90 -2.76 3.60
N PRO A 55 8.62 -4.02 3.98
CA PRO A 55 9.42 -4.72 4.98
C PRO A 55 10.91 -4.88 4.64
N GLN A 56 11.32 -4.78 3.38
CA GLN A 56 12.73 -4.80 2.98
C GLN A 56 13.37 -3.43 3.21
N TYR A 57 12.67 -2.35 2.89
CA TYR A 57 13.12 -0.98 3.17
C TYR A 57 13.18 -0.70 4.68
N PHE A 58 12.19 -1.17 5.45
CA PHE A 58 12.20 -1.06 6.91
C PHE A 58 13.43 -1.70 7.55
N GLN A 59 14.03 -2.74 6.95
CA GLN A 59 15.26 -3.33 7.50
C GLN A 59 16.44 -2.37 7.49
N ARG A 60 16.35 -1.32 6.67
CA ARG A 60 17.34 -0.24 6.56
C ARG A 60 16.96 0.94 7.45
N THR A 61 15.67 1.28 7.53
CA THR A 61 15.19 2.51 8.16
C THR A 61 14.73 2.34 9.62
N ASP A 62 14.32 1.15 10.04
CA ASP A 62 13.57 0.92 11.29
C ASP A 62 14.09 -0.31 12.06
N VAL A 63 15.40 -0.38 12.27
CA VAL A 63 16.08 -1.43 13.06
C VAL A 63 16.94 -0.79 14.15
N TYR A 64 16.87 -1.32 15.37
CA TYR A 64 17.71 -0.85 16.46
C TYR A 64 19.22 -1.00 16.11
N PRO A 65 20.04 0.05 16.32
CA PRO A 65 21.46 0.05 15.99
C PRO A 65 22.20 -1.16 16.55
N ASP A 66 23.08 -1.77 15.74
CA ASP A 66 23.88 -2.94 16.09
C ASP A 66 23.06 -4.19 16.52
N THR A 67 21.78 -4.25 16.15
CA THR A 67 20.91 -5.40 16.45
C THR A 67 20.20 -5.93 15.20
N ARG A 68 19.34 -6.93 15.41
CA ARG A 68 18.37 -7.43 14.42
C ARG A 68 16.92 -7.12 14.82
N ARG A 69 16.73 -6.31 15.85
CA ARG A 69 15.42 -6.03 16.44
C ARG A 69 14.75 -4.90 15.65
N TRP A 70 13.50 -5.11 15.24
CA TRP A 70 12.69 -4.06 14.65
C TRP A 70 12.51 -2.90 15.63
N TRP A 71 12.61 -1.67 15.15
CA TRP A 71 12.33 -0.46 15.93
C TRP A 71 10.85 -0.09 15.80
N ASP A 72 10.02 -0.83 16.53
CA ASP A 72 8.58 -0.59 16.61
C ASP A 72 8.28 0.57 17.58
N MET A 73 7.55 1.58 17.10
CA MET A 73 7.14 2.76 17.89
C MET A 73 5.77 2.58 18.58
N TYR A 74 5.11 1.44 18.35
CA TYR A 74 3.76 1.14 18.79
C TYR A 74 3.74 0.10 19.93
N ALA A 75 4.81 -0.69 20.08
CA ALA A 75 4.96 -1.70 21.12
C ALA A 75 6.44 -1.98 21.45
N ASP A 76 6.72 -2.54 22.63
CA ASP A 76 8.05 -3.01 23.06
C ASP A 76 8.20 -4.53 22.90
N GLU A 77 7.44 -5.13 21.98
CA GLU A 77 7.56 -6.56 21.69
C GLU A 77 8.85 -6.85 20.88
N PRO A 78 9.59 -7.93 21.17
CA PRO A 78 10.86 -8.21 20.51
C PRO A 78 10.64 -8.93 19.18
N PHE A 79 10.32 -8.18 18.13
CA PHE A 79 10.30 -8.69 16.75
C PHE A 79 11.68 -8.58 16.08
N TYR A 80 12.02 -9.51 15.20
CA TYR A 80 13.36 -9.59 14.58
C TYR A 80 13.35 -9.78 13.06
N ILE A 81 14.25 -9.09 12.37
CA ILE A 81 14.48 -9.24 10.92
C ILE A 81 14.98 -10.66 10.58
N PRO A 82 14.67 -11.20 9.39
CA PRO A 82 13.84 -10.61 8.33
C PRO A 82 12.34 -10.93 8.50
N SER A 83 11.93 -11.56 9.61
CA SER A 83 10.54 -11.93 9.83
C SER A 83 9.69 -10.68 10.06
N PHE A 84 8.66 -10.50 9.25
CA PHE A 84 7.64 -9.46 9.45
C PHE A 84 6.35 -10.00 10.09
N LYS A 85 6.35 -11.28 10.51
CA LYS A 85 5.19 -11.89 11.18
C LYS A 85 4.90 -11.18 12.50
N GLY A 86 3.64 -10.78 12.69
CA GLY A 86 3.17 -10.03 13.88
C GLY A 86 3.31 -8.52 13.75
N LEU A 87 3.83 -8.03 12.62
CA LEU A 87 3.95 -6.61 12.30
C LEU A 87 3.07 -6.24 11.10
N ASN A 88 2.63 -4.99 11.07
CA ASN A 88 1.95 -4.34 9.98
C ASN A 88 2.79 -3.19 9.41
N ARG A 89 2.47 -2.81 8.16
CA ARG A 89 2.96 -1.60 7.49
C ARG A 89 2.03 -0.46 7.89
N GLU A 90 2.41 0.28 8.91
CA GLU A 90 1.53 1.26 9.54
C GLU A 90 1.63 2.62 8.84
N HIS A 91 0.50 3.10 8.34
CA HIS A 91 0.34 4.48 7.87
C HIS A 91 0.04 5.37 9.09
N SER A 92 1.10 5.93 9.69
CA SER A 92 0.96 6.79 10.88
C SER A 92 -0.05 7.91 10.68
N PHE A 93 -0.06 8.53 9.49
CA PHE A 93 -1.16 9.35 8.99
C PHE A 93 -2.14 8.45 8.22
N PRO A 94 -3.36 8.21 8.72
CA PRO A 94 -4.16 7.08 8.24
C PRO A 94 -4.55 7.19 6.76
N LYS A 95 -4.36 6.10 6.01
CA LYS A 95 -4.74 5.98 4.60
C LYS A 95 -6.20 6.37 4.32
N SER A 96 -7.10 6.04 5.24
CA SER A 96 -8.53 6.37 5.10
C SER A 96 -8.80 7.88 5.11
N TRP A 97 -7.91 8.70 5.68
CA TRP A 97 -8.08 10.16 5.76
C TRP A 97 -7.96 10.85 4.41
N TRP A 98 -7.19 10.31 3.46
CA TRP A 98 -7.17 10.79 2.07
C TRP A 98 -8.12 9.99 1.15
N GLY A 99 -9.05 9.24 1.73
CA GLY A 99 -10.07 8.51 0.98
C GLY A 99 -9.67 7.09 0.56
N GLY A 100 -8.53 6.58 1.00
CA GLY A 100 -8.17 5.18 0.77
C GLY A 100 -7.44 4.87 -0.53
N SER A 101 -7.13 5.88 -1.34
CA SER A 101 -6.40 5.68 -2.60
C SER A 101 -5.02 5.06 -2.37
N THR A 102 -4.71 4.05 -3.18
CA THR A 102 -3.40 3.37 -3.28
C THR A 102 -2.56 3.88 -4.44
N GLU A 103 -3.14 4.72 -5.30
CA GLU A 103 -2.53 5.22 -6.55
C GLU A 103 -1.87 6.60 -6.38
N ILE A 104 -1.52 6.94 -5.13
CA ILE A 104 -0.86 8.21 -4.81
C ILE A 104 0.45 7.94 -4.07
N PRO A 105 1.47 8.80 -4.22
CA PRO A 105 2.78 8.58 -3.61
C PRO A 105 2.73 8.41 -2.08
N ALA A 106 1.76 9.05 -1.42
CA ALA A 106 1.54 8.94 0.04
C ALA A 106 1.31 7.50 0.53
N TYR A 107 0.86 6.60 -0.34
CA TYR A 107 0.58 5.22 0.04
C TYR A 107 1.86 4.42 0.33
N VAL A 108 2.99 4.79 -0.27
CA VAL A 108 4.27 4.07 -0.18
C VAL A 108 5.43 4.94 0.35
N ASP A 109 5.15 6.15 0.82
CA ASP A 109 6.16 7.08 1.33
C ASP A 109 6.67 6.69 2.73
N LEU A 110 7.95 6.31 2.80
CA LEU A 110 8.67 5.91 4.01
C LEU A 110 8.71 7.01 5.08
N ASN A 111 8.52 8.29 4.74
CA ASN A 111 8.53 9.38 5.74
C ASN A 111 7.38 9.29 6.75
N HIS A 112 6.34 8.49 6.49
CA HIS A 112 5.24 8.28 7.46
C HIS A 112 4.84 6.82 7.69
N LEU A 113 5.49 5.90 6.97
CA LEU A 113 5.28 4.46 7.08
C LEU A 113 6.26 3.84 8.07
N TYR A 114 5.76 3.04 9.00
CA TYR A 114 6.57 2.38 10.04
C TYR A 114 6.21 0.90 10.17
N PRO A 115 7.13 0.03 10.63
CA PRO A 115 6.75 -1.27 11.18
C PRO A 115 6.03 -1.06 12.52
N ALA A 116 4.89 -1.73 12.71
CA ALA A 116 4.12 -1.64 13.95
C ALA A 116 3.53 -2.99 14.35
N GLU A 117 3.50 -3.30 15.64
CA GLU A 117 2.80 -4.48 16.19
C GLU A 117 1.35 -4.52 15.71
N ALA A 118 0.93 -5.69 15.22
CA ALA A 118 -0.33 -5.84 14.51
C ALA A 118 -1.56 -5.47 15.36
N ALA A 119 -1.58 -5.79 16.66
CA ALA A 119 -2.69 -5.45 17.54
C ALA A 119 -2.75 -3.94 17.84
N ALA A 120 -1.62 -3.27 18.07
CA ALA A 120 -1.54 -1.82 18.27
C ALA A 120 -1.96 -1.06 17.01
N ASN A 121 -1.50 -1.51 15.83
CA ASN A 121 -1.93 -1.00 14.54
C ASN A 121 -3.45 -1.15 14.34
N GLN A 122 -4.00 -2.34 14.61
CA GLN A 122 -5.45 -2.59 14.53
C GLN A 122 -6.24 -1.71 15.51
N ALA A 123 -5.75 -1.57 16.75
CA ALA A 123 -6.38 -0.75 17.77
C ALA A 123 -6.39 0.74 17.41
N LYS A 124 -5.27 1.25 16.85
CA LYS A 124 -5.17 2.63 16.36
C LYS A 124 -6.19 2.93 15.29
N SER A 125 -6.46 1.97 14.39
CA SER A 125 -7.42 2.13 13.31
C SER A 125 -7.14 3.43 12.53
N ASN A 126 -8.15 4.29 12.35
CA ASN A 126 -8.01 5.62 11.76
C ASN A 126 -8.10 6.76 12.79
N TYR A 127 -7.89 6.47 14.08
CA TYR A 127 -8.00 7.47 15.13
C TYR A 127 -6.88 8.51 15.04
N PRO A 128 -7.19 9.81 15.27
CA PRO A 128 -6.19 10.85 15.29
C PRO A 128 -5.27 10.72 16.50
N LEU A 129 -4.10 11.34 16.41
CA LEU A 129 -3.23 11.54 17.56
C LEU A 129 -3.95 12.40 18.61
N GLY A 130 -3.79 12.07 19.88
CA GLY A 130 -4.38 12.82 20.98
C GLY A 130 -3.95 12.27 22.33
N ILE A 131 -4.24 13.02 23.39
CA ILE A 131 -4.03 12.58 24.77
C ILE A 131 -5.27 11.81 25.22
N VAL A 132 -5.05 10.59 25.72
CA VAL A 132 -6.12 9.74 26.25
C VAL A 132 -6.50 10.22 27.65
N ASP A 133 -7.79 10.39 27.91
CA ASP A 133 -8.31 10.68 29.24
C ASP A 133 -8.16 9.44 30.14
N ARG A 134 -7.10 9.45 30.96
CA ARG A 134 -6.77 8.39 31.91
C ARG A 134 -7.78 8.22 33.05
N SER A 135 -8.79 9.10 33.18
CA SER A 135 -9.92 8.90 34.09
C SER A 135 -11.00 7.97 33.52
N THR A 136 -10.91 7.64 32.23
CA THR A 136 -11.81 6.73 31.52
C THR A 136 -11.11 5.40 31.18
N HIS A 137 -11.89 4.41 30.77
CA HIS A 137 -11.34 3.13 30.30
C HIS A 137 -10.69 3.29 28.92
N ALA A 138 -9.42 2.91 28.80
CA ALA A 138 -8.74 2.77 27.51
C ALA A 138 -9.26 1.52 26.77
N SER A 139 -9.54 1.64 25.47
CA SER A 139 -9.93 0.51 24.64
C SER A 139 -8.75 -0.39 24.26
N PHE A 140 -7.53 0.16 24.30
CA PHE A 140 -6.29 -0.57 24.11
C PHE A 140 -5.19 0.13 24.90
N ASP A 141 -4.33 -0.65 25.55
CA ASP A 141 -3.13 -0.17 26.22
C ASP A 141 -2.13 -1.32 26.30
N ASN A 142 -0.96 -1.16 25.67
CA ASN A 142 0.15 -2.12 25.76
C ASN A 142 1.36 -1.56 26.52
N GLY A 143 1.19 -0.43 27.21
CA GLY A 143 2.26 0.26 27.94
C GLY A 143 3.17 1.15 27.08
N ILE A 144 3.10 1.05 25.75
CA ILE A 144 3.84 1.91 24.80
C ILE A 144 2.88 2.77 23.97
N SER A 145 1.69 2.25 23.66
CA SER A 145 0.63 3.01 23.00
C SER A 145 -0.71 2.74 23.65
N THR A 146 -1.54 3.78 23.66
CA THR A 146 -2.89 3.73 24.24
C THR A 146 -3.91 4.25 23.23
N VAL A 147 -5.05 3.57 23.12
CA VAL A 147 -6.24 4.08 22.42
C VAL A 147 -7.38 4.24 23.41
N GLY A 148 -8.03 5.39 23.42
CA GLY A 148 -9.12 5.66 24.35
C GLY A 148 -9.82 7.00 24.09
N TYR A 149 -10.72 7.39 24.98
CA TYR A 149 -11.44 8.66 24.84
C TYR A 149 -10.47 9.84 24.96
N PRO A 150 -10.61 10.88 24.12
CA PRO A 150 -9.77 12.06 24.23
C PRO A 150 -10.06 12.87 25.49
N VAL A 151 -9.03 13.54 26.00
CA VAL A 151 -9.22 14.67 26.92
C VAL A 151 -10.06 15.77 26.26
N SER A 152 -10.74 16.58 27.08
CA SER A 152 -11.57 17.69 26.60
C SER A 152 -10.78 18.63 25.68
N GLY A 153 -11.35 18.94 24.51
CA GLY A 153 -10.75 19.83 23.51
C GLY A 153 -9.88 19.14 22.45
N GLN A 154 -9.67 17.82 22.54
CA GLN A 154 -8.92 17.04 21.54
C GLN A 154 -9.79 16.03 20.78
N GLY A 155 -9.22 15.37 19.77
CA GLY A 155 -9.85 14.29 18.99
C GLY A 155 -10.69 14.74 17.80
N GLY A 156 -11.07 16.02 17.71
CA GLY A 156 -11.67 16.58 16.50
C GLY A 156 -12.98 15.93 16.06
N GLY A 157 -13.74 15.33 16.99
CA GLY A 157 -14.97 14.59 16.71
C GLY A 157 -14.77 13.10 16.43
N ALA A 158 -13.54 12.58 16.51
CA ALA A 158 -13.30 11.13 16.55
C ALA A 158 -13.80 10.53 17.87
N LYS A 159 -14.19 9.25 17.83
CA LYS A 159 -14.62 8.51 19.03
C LYS A 159 -13.48 8.32 20.03
N PHE A 160 -12.32 7.92 19.51
CA PHE A 160 -11.10 7.68 20.27
C PHE A 160 -9.93 8.43 19.66
N VAL A 161 -8.84 8.52 20.43
CA VAL A 161 -7.53 9.01 20.01
C VAL A 161 -6.47 7.96 20.29
N PHE A 162 -5.39 8.02 19.52
CA PHE A 162 -4.17 7.25 19.75
C PHE A 162 -3.13 8.14 20.44
N GLU A 163 -2.63 7.70 21.59
CA GLU A 163 -1.54 8.32 22.32
C GLU A 163 -0.32 7.38 22.30
N PRO A 164 0.78 7.75 21.60
CA PRO A 164 2.05 7.01 21.68
C PRO A 164 2.79 7.33 22.99
N ASP A 165 3.83 6.57 23.27
CA ASP A 165 4.78 6.83 24.35
C ASP A 165 5.40 8.23 24.22
N ASP A 166 5.78 8.82 25.35
CA ASP A 166 6.37 10.14 25.39
C ASP A 166 7.66 10.24 24.55
N GLU A 167 8.42 9.15 24.42
CA GLU A 167 9.65 9.10 23.62
C GLU A 167 9.45 9.19 22.10
N TYR A 168 8.21 9.06 21.60
CA TYR A 168 7.89 9.10 20.17
C TYR A 168 6.93 10.24 19.79
N LYS A 169 6.47 11.04 20.75
CA LYS A 169 5.48 12.10 20.50
C LYS A 169 6.01 13.13 19.49
N GLY A 170 7.28 13.47 19.57
CA GLY A 170 7.97 14.36 18.64
C GLY A 170 8.12 13.77 17.24
N ASP A 171 8.48 12.48 17.15
CA ASP A 171 8.59 11.74 15.88
C ASP A 171 7.26 11.78 15.11
N PHE A 172 6.15 11.47 15.80
CA PHE A 172 4.81 11.55 15.22
C PHE A 172 4.42 12.99 14.85
N ALA A 173 4.80 13.99 15.65
CA ALA A 173 4.56 15.39 15.33
C ALA A 173 5.25 15.81 14.02
N ARG A 174 6.54 15.50 13.87
CA ARG A 174 7.32 15.82 12.67
C ARG A 174 6.85 15.01 11.46
N THR A 175 6.36 13.79 11.66
CA THR A 175 5.70 13.00 10.62
C THR A 175 4.40 13.64 10.14
N TYR A 176 3.56 14.15 11.05
CA TYR A 176 2.31 14.80 10.69
C TYR A 176 2.54 16.16 10.02
N PHE A 177 3.52 16.94 10.48
CA PHE A 177 3.97 18.16 9.82
C PHE A 177 4.44 17.90 8.38
N TYR A 178 5.21 16.82 8.18
CA TYR A 178 5.62 16.36 6.86
C TYR A 178 4.40 16.06 5.99
N MET A 179 3.49 15.20 6.45
CA MET A 179 2.35 14.75 5.64
C MET A 179 1.45 15.90 5.17
N VAL A 180 1.10 16.82 6.07
CA VAL A 180 0.24 17.97 5.70
C VAL A 180 0.96 18.99 4.82
N THR A 181 2.30 18.96 4.77
CA THR A 181 3.12 19.84 3.93
C THR A 181 3.37 19.21 2.56
N CYS A 182 3.89 17.99 2.53
CA CYS A 182 4.17 17.21 1.33
C CYS A 182 2.89 17.04 0.49
N TYR A 183 1.80 16.61 1.13
CA TYR A 183 0.54 16.29 0.46
C TYR A 183 -0.51 17.39 0.61
N GLN A 184 -0.10 18.66 0.57
CA GLN A 184 -1.00 19.80 0.77
C GLN A 184 -2.14 19.92 -0.26
N ASN A 185 -2.05 19.21 -1.39
CA ASN A 185 -3.02 19.21 -2.47
C ASN A 185 -4.12 18.14 -2.30
N LEU A 186 -4.03 17.28 -1.28
CA LEU A 186 -5.07 16.29 -1.00
C LEU A 186 -6.32 16.93 -0.43
N THR A 187 -7.47 16.37 -0.80
CA THR A 187 -8.73 16.62 -0.11
C THR A 187 -8.94 15.53 0.94
N TRP A 188 -9.00 15.95 2.20
CA TRP A 188 -9.15 15.05 3.33
C TRP A 188 -10.61 14.65 3.53
N LYS A 189 -10.85 13.32 3.55
CA LYS A 189 -12.14 12.70 3.87
C LYS A 189 -12.46 12.82 5.37
N TYR A 190 -11.49 12.50 6.22
CA TYR A 190 -11.60 12.68 7.67
C TYR A 190 -10.76 13.88 8.08
N THR A 191 -11.39 14.83 8.78
CA THR A 191 -10.81 16.14 9.11
C THR A 191 -10.59 16.30 10.62
N TYR A 192 -10.34 15.18 11.32
CA TYR A 192 -10.13 15.18 12.77
C TYR A 192 -8.99 16.12 13.18
N MET A 193 -7.86 16.08 12.48
CA MET A 193 -6.71 16.95 12.74
C MET A 193 -6.44 18.02 11.66
N VAL A 194 -7.08 17.88 10.51
CA VAL A 194 -6.82 18.69 9.31
C VAL A 194 -8.04 19.49 8.88
N SER A 195 -7.82 20.45 8.00
CA SER A 195 -8.83 21.25 7.32
C SER A 195 -8.55 21.24 5.82
N ASN A 196 -9.60 21.31 5.00
CA ASN A 196 -9.50 21.29 3.53
C ASN A 196 -9.09 22.67 2.98
N ASN A 197 -7.88 23.09 3.34
CA ASN A 197 -7.24 24.31 2.91
C ASN A 197 -5.71 24.13 2.85
N SER A 198 -5.05 24.84 1.94
CA SER A 198 -3.60 24.71 1.71
C SER A 198 -2.77 25.25 2.89
N TYR A 199 -3.25 26.29 3.59
CA TYR A 199 -2.65 26.80 4.82
C TYR A 199 -3.65 27.65 5.63
N PRO A 200 -3.77 27.47 6.96
CA PRO A 200 -3.19 26.39 7.75
C PRO A 200 -3.95 25.06 7.55
N THR A 201 -3.27 23.99 7.11
CA THR A 201 -3.90 22.68 6.87
C THR A 201 -4.24 21.92 8.14
N LEU A 202 -3.54 22.17 9.26
CA LEU A 202 -3.88 21.63 10.57
C LEU A 202 -4.93 22.52 11.23
N ASN A 203 -5.92 21.92 11.91
CA ASN A 203 -6.84 22.69 12.74
C ASN A 203 -6.17 23.14 14.06
N ASN A 204 -6.81 24.05 14.80
CA ASN A 204 -6.17 24.72 15.94
C ASN A 204 -5.71 23.75 17.03
N TRP A 205 -6.56 22.80 17.46
CA TRP A 205 -6.20 21.86 18.53
C TRP A 205 -5.05 20.94 18.11
N SER A 206 -4.97 20.59 16.83
CA SER A 206 -3.87 19.78 16.30
C SER A 206 -2.57 20.55 16.22
N GLN A 207 -2.61 21.83 15.85
CA GLN A 207 -1.42 22.68 15.91
C GLN A 207 -0.90 22.77 17.34
N GLU A 208 -1.78 22.97 18.32
CA GLU A 208 -1.41 23.04 19.74
C GLU A 208 -0.79 21.73 20.24
N LEU A 209 -1.43 20.59 19.94
CA LEU A 209 -0.92 19.27 20.34
C LEU A 209 0.43 18.96 19.69
N LEU A 210 0.53 19.04 18.37
CA LEU A 210 1.73 18.63 17.64
C LEU A 210 2.90 19.57 17.94
N MET A 211 2.66 20.89 18.11
CA MET A 211 3.73 21.80 18.54
C MET A 211 4.16 21.55 19.98
N LYS A 212 3.25 21.14 20.87
CA LYS A 212 3.62 20.73 22.24
C LYS A 212 4.54 19.52 22.17
N TRP A 213 4.12 18.46 21.50
CA TRP A 213 4.88 17.23 21.36
C TRP A 213 6.24 17.45 20.70
N HIS A 214 6.28 18.24 19.61
CA HIS A 214 7.52 18.61 18.93
C HIS A 214 8.54 19.33 19.83
N ARG A 215 8.08 20.13 20.80
CA ARG A 215 8.95 20.88 21.73
C ARG A 215 9.38 20.04 22.92
N GLU A 216 8.51 19.16 23.39
CA GLU A 216 8.76 18.30 24.56
C GLU A 216 9.63 17.08 24.21
N ASP A 217 9.55 16.61 22.97
CA ASP A 217 10.36 15.53 22.42
C ASP A 217 11.16 16.03 21.18
N PRO A 218 12.39 16.56 21.40
CA PRO A 218 13.26 17.05 20.33
C PRO A 218 13.68 15.97 19.34
N VAL A 219 14.26 16.37 18.21
CA VAL A 219 14.75 15.41 17.19
C VAL A 219 15.77 14.44 17.80
N SER A 220 15.52 13.15 17.61
CA SER A 220 16.37 12.07 18.09
C SER A 220 17.40 11.62 17.04
N GLN A 221 18.44 10.89 17.48
CA GLN A 221 19.41 10.30 16.54
C GLN A 221 18.76 9.27 15.62
N LYS A 222 17.76 8.53 16.12
CA LYS A 222 16.94 7.59 15.35
C LYS A 222 16.31 8.29 14.15
N GLU A 223 15.68 9.44 14.37
CA GLU A 223 15.06 10.21 13.29
C GLU A 223 16.05 10.76 12.27
N ILE A 224 17.20 11.23 12.73
CA ILE A 224 18.27 11.70 11.84
C ILE A 224 18.75 10.55 10.95
N ASP A 225 19.08 9.40 11.54
CA ASP A 225 19.58 8.24 10.80
C ASP A 225 18.52 7.69 9.84
N ARG A 226 17.25 7.67 10.27
CA ARG A 226 16.11 7.29 9.43
C ARG A 226 15.90 8.26 8.26
N ASN A 227 15.99 9.57 8.50
CA ASN A 227 15.83 10.59 7.45
C ASN A 227 16.96 10.50 6.40
N GLU A 228 18.20 10.21 6.81
CA GLU A 228 19.32 9.96 5.89
C GLU A 228 19.11 8.69 5.06
N GLU A 229 18.67 7.61 5.70
CA GLU A 229 18.44 6.35 4.99
C GLU A 229 17.28 6.47 4.00
N ILE A 230 16.17 7.10 4.39
CA ILE A 230 15.05 7.41 3.49
C ILE A 230 15.51 8.30 2.34
N TYR A 231 16.34 9.30 2.60
CA TYR A 231 16.88 10.14 1.54
C TYR A 231 17.66 9.34 0.50
N SER A 232 18.42 8.34 0.91
CA SER A 232 19.14 7.44 -0.01
C SER A 232 18.20 6.57 -0.87
N ILE A 233 16.96 6.35 -0.43
CA ILE A 233 15.95 5.50 -1.08
C ILE A 233 15.00 6.31 -1.96
N GLN A 234 14.49 7.45 -1.45
CA GLN A 234 13.43 8.22 -2.08
C GLN A 234 13.91 9.56 -2.66
N ALA A 235 15.13 10.01 -2.31
CA ALA A 235 15.66 11.35 -2.62
C ALA A 235 14.80 12.51 -2.10
N ASN A 236 13.89 12.26 -1.15
CA ASN A 236 13.24 13.28 -0.36
C ASN A 236 13.57 13.14 1.13
N ARG A 237 13.35 14.22 1.87
CA ARG A 237 13.73 14.37 3.29
C ARG A 237 12.57 14.99 4.05
N ASN A 238 12.42 14.65 5.33
CA ASN A 238 11.53 15.35 6.22
C ASN A 238 12.18 16.67 6.72
N PRO A 239 11.70 17.85 6.25
CA PRO A 239 12.32 19.12 6.60
C PRO A 239 12.13 19.51 8.07
N PHE A 240 11.21 18.86 8.78
CA PHE A 240 10.97 19.10 10.21
C PHE A 240 11.93 18.30 11.11
N ILE A 241 12.64 17.32 10.55
CA ILE A 241 13.77 16.64 11.19
C ILE A 241 15.04 17.44 10.92
N ASP A 242 15.28 17.81 9.66
CA ASP A 242 16.47 18.57 9.26
C ASP A 242 16.47 20.00 9.84
N PHE A 243 15.31 20.68 9.85
CA PHE A 243 15.11 22.01 10.43
C PHE A 243 13.90 22.04 11.38
N PRO A 244 14.06 21.59 12.64
CA PRO A 244 12.96 21.57 13.62
C PRO A 244 12.28 22.94 13.78
N ALA A 245 13.07 24.01 13.72
CA ALA A 245 12.58 25.38 13.80
C ALA A 245 11.55 25.72 12.70
N LEU A 246 11.54 25.05 11.55
CA LEU A 246 10.55 25.27 10.48
C LEU A 246 9.11 25.11 10.99
N ALA A 247 8.87 24.20 11.94
CA ALA A 247 7.56 24.02 12.55
C ALA A 247 7.09 25.29 13.29
N GLU A 248 8.00 26.05 13.91
CA GLU A 248 7.66 27.31 14.59
C GLU A 248 7.18 28.40 13.63
N TYR A 249 7.73 28.44 12.41
CA TYR A 249 7.35 29.41 11.37
C TYR A 249 6.00 29.09 10.71
N LEU A 250 5.57 27.82 10.74
CA LEU A 250 4.30 27.38 10.15
C LEU A 250 3.17 27.23 11.18
N TRP A 251 3.45 26.66 12.36
CA TRP A 251 2.43 26.31 13.36
C TRP A 251 2.70 26.81 14.78
N GLY A 252 3.89 27.36 15.04
CA GLY A 252 4.28 27.86 16.35
C GLY A 252 4.26 29.38 16.52
N ASN A 253 5.23 29.89 17.27
CA ASN A 253 5.26 31.30 17.71
C ASN A 253 5.92 32.26 16.71
N LYS A 254 6.51 31.74 15.62
CA LYS A 254 7.13 32.53 14.54
C LYS A 254 6.23 32.63 13.30
N LYS A 255 4.94 32.31 13.42
CA LYS A 255 3.98 32.45 12.30
C LYS A 255 4.01 33.87 11.74
N GLY A 256 4.23 33.96 10.44
CA GLY A 256 4.30 35.23 9.71
C GLY A 256 5.69 35.82 9.59
N ASP A 257 6.66 35.33 10.35
CA ASP A 257 8.07 35.69 10.18
C ASP A 257 8.64 35.02 8.92
N ARG A 258 9.67 35.64 8.33
CA ARG A 258 10.43 35.06 7.22
C ARG A 258 11.41 34.01 7.75
N PHE A 259 11.40 32.84 7.13
CA PHE A 259 12.36 31.79 7.36
C PHE A 259 13.63 32.04 6.54
N TYR A 260 14.80 32.02 7.18
CA TYR A 260 16.09 32.12 6.49
C TYR A 260 16.95 30.92 6.84
N LEU A 261 17.60 30.33 5.84
CA LEU A 261 18.44 29.14 6.02
C LEU A 261 19.63 29.42 6.94
N LYS A 262 20.31 30.56 6.72
CA LYS A 262 21.47 30.99 7.52
C LYS A 262 21.19 31.08 9.03
N ASP A 263 19.93 31.31 9.42
CA ASP A 263 19.54 31.48 10.83
C ASP A 263 19.22 30.12 11.49
N ASN A 264 19.08 29.07 10.69
CA ASN A 264 18.62 27.73 11.12
C ASN A 264 19.59 26.60 10.71
N ASP A 265 20.60 26.88 9.87
CA ASP A 265 21.66 25.97 9.45
C ASP A 265 22.96 26.73 9.13
N ALA A 266 23.96 26.61 10.00
CA ALA A 266 25.26 27.26 9.78
C ALA A 266 26.10 26.57 8.70
N SER A 267 25.71 25.37 8.25
CA SER A 267 26.45 24.57 7.25
C SER A 267 26.01 24.83 5.81
N ASN A 268 24.88 25.53 5.60
CA ASN A 268 24.33 25.82 4.29
C ASN A 268 24.30 27.35 4.05
N PRO A 269 25.37 27.94 3.48
CA PRO A 269 25.59 29.40 3.49
C PRO A 269 24.64 30.23 2.61
N GLY A 270 23.65 29.62 1.94
CA GLY A 270 22.75 30.32 1.02
C GLY A 270 23.45 30.74 -0.29
N GLU A 271 22.64 30.85 -1.36
CA GLU A 271 23.04 31.31 -2.70
C GLU A 271 24.30 30.66 -3.31
N ASP A 272 24.52 29.36 -3.12
CA ASP A 272 25.48 28.64 -3.96
C ASP A 272 24.91 28.49 -5.39
N LYS A 273 25.48 29.24 -6.34
CA LYS A 273 25.10 29.20 -7.76
C LYS A 273 25.79 28.06 -8.52
N THR A 274 26.42 27.11 -7.83
CA THR A 274 27.00 25.96 -8.49
C THR A 274 25.90 25.07 -9.11
N PRO A 275 26.13 24.56 -10.34
CA PRO A 275 25.25 23.57 -10.93
C PRO A 275 25.16 22.33 -10.03
N VAL A 276 23.95 21.98 -9.61
CA VAL A 276 23.69 20.84 -8.72
C VAL A 276 22.52 20.02 -9.22
N LEU A 277 22.63 18.70 -9.12
CA LEU A 277 21.53 17.77 -9.28
C LEU A 277 20.96 17.51 -7.88
N ILE A 278 19.71 17.92 -7.66
CA ILE A 278 18.99 17.75 -6.38
C ILE A 278 18.49 16.31 -6.25
N THR A 279 17.95 15.76 -7.33
CA THR A 279 17.56 14.35 -7.45
C THR A 279 17.81 13.86 -8.88
N PRO A 280 18.25 12.60 -9.08
CA PRO A 280 18.55 11.62 -8.03
C PRO A 280 19.89 11.88 -7.34
N VAL A 281 20.17 11.08 -6.31
CA VAL A 281 21.27 11.30 -5.36
C VAL A 281 22.34 10.23 -5.52
N GLN A 282 23.57 10.56 -5.17
CA GLN A 282 24.70 9.63 -5.31
C GLN A 282 24.46 8.38 -4.46
N GLY A 283 24.56 7.19 -5.09
CA GLY A 283 24.47 5.91 -4.37
C GLY A 283 23.05 5.39 -4.17
N MET A 284 22.02 6.14 -4.56
CA MET A 284 20.64 5.64 -4.60
C MET A 284 20.53 4.38 -5.47
N GLU A 285 19.58 3.50 -5.13
CA GLU A 285 19.25 2.31 -5.90
C GLU A 285 17.79 2.37 -6.37
N LEU A 286 17.57 2.14 -7.66
CA LEU A 286 16.25 1.84 -8.20
C LEU A 286 16.03 0.34 -8.12
N GLU A 287 15.13 -0.05 -7.24
CA GLU A 287 14.71 -1.43 -7.07
C GLU A 287 13.47 -1.70 -7.91
N PHE A 288 13.51 -2.78 -8.69
CA PHE A 288 12.41 -3.20 -9.57
C PHE A 288 11.54 -4.30 -8.94
N GLY A 289 11.84 -4.67 -7.69
CA GLY A 289 11.19 -5.75 -6.97
C GLY A 289 11.40 -7.11 -7.63
N GLU A 290 10.45 -7.99 -7.37
CA GLU A 290 10.40 -9.33 -7.93
C GLU A 290 9.53 -9.33 -9.20
N VAL A 291 10.03 -9.93 -10.26
CA VAL A 291 9.39 -9.93 -11.59
C VAL A 291 9.33 -11.36 -12.11
N ALA A 292 8.18 -11.77 -12.65
CA ALA A 292 8.08 -13.06 -13.33
C ALA A 292 8.83 -13.05 -14.67
N LEU A 293 9.46 -14.17 -15.03
CA LEU A 293 10.14 -14.34 -16.30
C LEU A 293 9.21 -13.98 -17.48
N GLY A 294 9.71 -13.16 -18.41
CA GLY A 294 8.93 -12.67 -19.56
C GLY A 294 7.99 -11.50 -19.22
N LYS A 295 7.97 -11.01 -17.99
CA LYS A 295 7.32 -9.75 -17.60
C LYS A 295 8.35 -8.62 -17.50
N SER A 296 7.88 -7.42 -17.21
CA SER A 296 8.74 -6.25 -16.99
C SER A 296 8.22 -5.45 -15.82
N SER A 297 9.13 -4.74 -15.17
CA SER A 297 8.84 -3.79 -14.11
C SER A 297 9.38 -2.43 -14.52
N ILE A 298 8.76 -1.37 -14.01
CA ILE A 298 9.17 0.01 -14.27
C ILE A 298 9.45 0.72 -12.95
N ALA A 299 10.44 1.60 -12.97
CA ALA A 299 10.67 2.58 -11.91
C ALA A 299 10.72 3.96 -12.56
N ARG A 300 10.14 4.96 -11.90
CA ARG A 300 10.21 6.36 -12.37
C ARG A 300 11.32 7.07 -11.62
N LEU A 301 12.26 7.64 -12.37
CA LEU A 301 13.37 8.41 -11.82
C LEU A 301 13.10 9.90 -12.03
N HIS A 302 13.06 10.66 -10.94
CA HIS A 302 12.91 12.10 -11.01
C HIS A 302 14.27 12.77 -11.18
N LEU A 303 14.39 13.64 -12.17
CA LEU A 303 15.54 14.50 -12.38
C LEU A 303 15.15 15.94 -12.06
N ARG A 304 15.79 16.49 -11.04
CA ARG A 304 15.69 17.92 -10.72
C ARG A 304 17.06 18.46 -10.38
N GLY A 305 17.35 19.63 -10.89
CA GLY A 305 18.57 20.35 -10.56
C GLY A 305 18.33 21.84 -10.42
N GLU A 306 19.36 22.52 -9.96
CA GLU A 306 19.42 23.97 -9.91
C GLU A 306 20.70 24.43 -10.59
N ASN A 307 20.60 25.56 -11.29
CA ASN A 307 21.71 26.18 -11.99
C ASN A 307 22.45 25.26 -12.99
N LEU A 308 21.80 24.18 -13.45
CA LEU A 308 22.40 23.31 -14.46
C LEU A 308 22.63 24.10 -15.76
N THR A 309 23.74 23.80 -16.42
CA THR A 309 24.21 24.51 -17.62
C THR A 309 24.40 23.56 -18.80
N GLY A 310 24.57 24.11 -20.00
CA GLY A 310 24.71 23.32 -21.23
C GLY A 310 23.36 22.86 -21.79
N LYS A 311 23.39 21.92 -22.74
CA LYS A 311 22.17 21.45 -23.45
C LYS A 311 21.46 20.32 -22.74
N SER A 312 22.22 19.40 -22.14
CA SER A 312 21.66 18.17 -21.58
C SER A 312 22.40 17.67 -20.35
N VAL A 313 21.65 16.94 -19.53
CA VAL A 313 22.15 15.96 -18.57
C VAL A 313 22.02 14.59 -19.23
N THR A 314 23.11 13.83 -19.28
CA THR A 314 23.15 12.51 -19.91
C THR A 314 23.01 11.43 -18.85
N LEU A 315 22.04 10.54 -19.04
CA LEU A 315 21.87 9.31 -18.28
C LEU A 315 22.34 8.15 -19.16
N ASN A 316 23.15 7.26 -18.60
CA ASN A 316 23.72 6.13 -19.34
C ASN A 316 23.75 4.88 -18.45
N ILE A 317 23.13 3.79 -18.90
CA ILE A 317 23.29 2.49 -18.26
C ILE A 317 24.69 1.98 -18.58
N TYR A 318 25.48 1.76 -17.53
CA TYR A 318 26.83 1.26 -17.63
C TYR A 318 26.81 -0.24 -17.94
N ASP A 319 27.46 -0.64 -19.03
CA ASP A 319 27.59 -2.05 -19.35
C ASP A 319 28.79 -2.65 -18.62
N ASN A 320 28.52 -3.50 -17.64
CA ASN A 320 29.55 -4.32 -17.02
C ASN A 320 29.77 -5.58 -17.87
N ALA A 321 30.90 -5.62 -18.57
CA ALA A 321 31.29 -6.70 -19.47
C ALA A 321 31.31 -8.11 -18.83
N SER A 322 31.24 -8.23 -17.50
CA SER A 322 31.21 -9.53 -16.80
C SER A 322 29.82 -10.14 -16.61
N THR A 323 28.73 -9.37 -16.60
CA THR A 323 27.36 -9.91 -16.38
C THR A 323 26.41 -9.66 -17.55
N SER A 324 26.65 -8.63 -18.38
CA SER A 324 25.76 -8.20 -19.46
C SER A 324 24.31 -7.84 -19.04
N ASP A 325 24.06 -7.74 -17.72
CA ASP A 325 22.77 -7.36 -17.13
C ASP A 325 22.28 -5.99 -17.62
N ALA A 326 23.18 -5.11 -18.07
CA ALA A 326 22.83 -3.80 -18.59
C ALA A 326 21.81 -3.85 -19.74
N ASN A 327 21.80 -4.93 -20.53
CA ASN A 327 20.84 -5.12 -21.62
C ASN A 327 19.42 -5.41 -21.14
N LEU A 328 19.26 -5.80 -19.86
CA LEU A 328 17.96 -6.05 -19.24
C LEU A 328 17.31 -4.75 -18.75
N PHE A 329 18.02 -3.63 -18.81
CA PHE A 329 17.54 -2.33 -18.36
C PHE A 329 17.50 -1.31 -19.51
N SER A 330 16.53 -0.42 -19.49
CA SER A 330 16.44 0.70 -20.43
C SER A 330 15.92 1.97 -19.77
N ILE A 331 16.26 3.13 -20.34
CA ILE A 331 15.83 4.49 -19.97
C ILE A 331 14.99 5.00 -21.15
N ASP A 332 13.69 5.15 -20.95
CA ASP A 332 12.71 5.48 -21.99
C ASP A 332 12.93 4.64 -23.27
N GLY A 333 13.20 3.34 -23.10
CA GLY A 333 13.42 2.38 -24.19
C GLY A 333 14.82 2.34 -24.80
N ALA A 334 15.80 3.08 -24.26
CA ALA A 334 17.19 3.07 -24.74
C ALA A 334 18.20 2.89 -23.61
N ASN A 335 19.43 2.47 -23.90
CA ASN A 335 20.49 2.38 -22.88
C ASN A 335 21.08 3.75 -22.46
N LYS A 336 20.71 4.81 -23.18
CA LYS A 336 21.17 6.19 -22.97
C LYS A 336 20.07 7.19 -23.26
N PHE A 337 19.93 8.18 -22.39
CA PHE A 337 18.98 9.26 -22.52
C PHE A 337 19.64 10.62 -22.28
N ASN A 338 19.29 11.64 -23.05
CA ASN A 338 19.79 13.01 -22.86
C ASN A 338 18.63 13.90 -22.43
N ALA A 339 18.52 14.14 -21.13
CA ALA A 339 17.53 15.04 -20.53
C ALA A 339 17.87 16.49 -20.85
N ASN A 340 16.88 17.29 -21.26
CA ASN A 340 17.09 18.72 -21.49
C ASN A 340 17.29 19.45 -20.15
N VAL A 341 18.37 20.23 -20.05
CA VAL A 341 18.71 21.01 -18.85
C VAL A 341 17.57 21.94 -18.41
N SER A 342 16.81 22.54 -19.34
CA SER A 342 15.69 23.42 -18.98
C SER A 342 14.56 22.68 -18.29
N SER A 343 14.32 21.41 -18.65
CA SER A 343 13.31 20.57 -17.99
C SER A 343 13.79 20.16 -16.60
N VAL A 344 15.05 19.75 -16.48
CA VAL A 344 15.64 19.35 -15.19
C VAL A 344 15.74 20.53 -14.21
N ASN A 345 15.99 21.75 -14.70
CA ASN A 345 15.98 22.98 -13.88
C ASN A 345 14.57 23.52 -13.57
N SER A 346 13.52 22.95 -14.15
CA SER A 346 12.16 23.42 -13.89
C SER A 346 11.73 23.06 -12.46
N ALA A 347 10.74 23.77 -11.91
CA ALA A 347 10.21 23.48 -10.58
C ALA A 347 9.68 22.04 -10.45
N ASP A 348 9.10 21.52 -11.54
CA ASP A 348 8.55 20.16 -11.61
C ASP A 348 9.61 19.10 -11.95
N GLY A 349 10.81 19.51 -12.38
CA GLY A 349 11.86 18.63 -12.88
C GLY A 349 11.44 17.85 -14.14
N LEU A 350 12.05 16.68 -14.33
CA LEU A 350 11.75 15.76 -15.41
C LEU A 350 11.64 14.34 -14.86
N TRP A 351 10.59 13.62 -15.23
CA TRP A 351 10.48 12.19 -14.96
C TRP A 351 10.96 11.38 -16.16
N VAL A 352 11.80 10.38 -15.91
CA VAL A 352 12.18 9.37 -16.91
C VAL A 352 11.74 7.99 -16.44
N THR A 353 11.37 7.13 -17.37
CA THR A 353 11.01 5.75 -17.07
C THR A 353 12.24 4.87 -17.22
N VAL A 354 12.59 4.14 -16.16
CA VAL A 354 13.56 3.06 -16.25
C VAL A 354 12.77 1.75 -16.27
N THR A 355 13.07 0.87 -17.21
CA THR A 355 12.40 -0.43 -17.37
C THR A 355 13.39 -1.54 -17.13
N TYR A 356 12.98 -2.56 -16.37
CA TYR A 356 13.68 -3.83 -16.19
C TYR A 356 12.88 -4.94 -16.88
N THR A 357 13.51 -5.63 -17.83
CA THR A 357 12.93 -6.72 -18.62
C THR A 357 13.87 -7.93 -18.56
N PRO A 358 13.74 -8.79 -17.53
CA PRO A 358 14.59 -9.96 -17.42
C PRO A 358 14.24 -11.04 -18.45
N ASP A 359 15.29 -11.69 -18.97
CA ASP A 359 15.21 -12.82 -19.90
C ASP A 359 15.63 -14.15 -19.26
N SER A 360 16.06 -14.12 -18.01
CA SER A 360 16.57 -15.27 -17.24
C SER A 360 16.20 -15.12 -15.77
N VAL A 361 16.17 -16.24 -15.04
CA VAL A 361 15.89 -16.25 -13.59
C VAL A 361 17.15 -15.90 -12.82
N GLY A 362 17.05 -15.01 -11.84
CA GLY A 362 18.19 -14.56 -11.05
C GLY A 362 18.06 -13.13 -10.57
N ILE A 363 19.08 -12.68 -9.85
CA ILE A 363 19.24 -11.26 -9.48
C ILE A 363 20.09 -10.61 -10.56
N HIS A 364 19.60 -9.51 -11.12
CA HIS A 364 20.32 -8.72 -12.10
C HIS A 364 20.60 -7.34 -11.54
N SER A 365 21.80 -6.85 -11.79
CA SER A 365 22.20 -5.54 -11.30
C SER A 365 23.13 -4.82 -12.24
N THR A 366 22.97 -3.50 -12.32
CA THR A 366 23.88 -2.63 -13.06
C THR A 366 23.89 -1.22 -12.45
N ARG A 367 24.56 -0.26 -13.09
CA ARG A 367 24.57 1.15 -12.68
C ARG A 367 24.07 2.06 -13.79
N LEU A 368 23.22 3.01 -13.44
CA LEU A 368 22.89 4.18 -14.25
C LEU A 368 23.81 5.32 -13.83
N VAL A 369 24.52 5.92 -14.78
CA VAL A 369 25.45 7.04 -14.54
C VAL A 369 24.89 8.31 -15.17
N ILE A 370 24.79 9.36 -14.37
CA ILE A 370 24.32 10.69 -14.76
C ILE A 370 25.50 11.65 -14.79
N SER A 371 25.66 12.37 -15.89
CA SER A 371 26.75 13.32 -16.11
C SER A 371 26.31 14.49 -17.01
N GLY A 372 27.12 15.54 -17.11
CA GLY A 372 26.76 16.74 -17.87
C GLY A 372 26.00 17.75 -17.03
N GLY A 373 25.31 18.71 -17.64
CA GLY A 373 24.61 19.76 -16.88
C GLY A 373 25.53 20.73 -16.11
N GLY A 374 26.85 20.65 -16.28
CA GLY A 374 27.83 21.42 -15.48
C GLY A 374 28.05 20.90 -14.06
N ILE A 375 27.47 19.75 -13.68
CA ILE A 375 27.72 19.12 -12.38
C ILE A 375 29.18 18.67 -12.27
N LYS A 376 29.74 18.70 -11.06
CA LYS A 376 31.09 18.15 -10.80
C LYS A 376 31.01 16.63 -10.71
N GLY A 377 31.77 15.93 -11.56
CA GLY A 377 31.82 14.47 -11.56
C GLY A 377 30.60 13.83 -12.21
N SER A 378 30.07 12.77 -11.58
CA SER A 378 28.90 12.03 -12.05
C SER A 378 28.10 11.50 -10.86
N VAL A 379 26.78 11.40 -11.03
CA VAL A 379 25.89 10.76 -10.06
C VAL A 379 25.62 9.33 -10.52
N GLY A 380 25.94 8.34 -9.67
CA GLY A 380 25.75 6.93 -9.97
C GLY A 380 24.61 6.34 -9.16
N ILE A 381 23.65 5.73 -9.86
CA ILE A 381 22.45 5.07 -9.34
C ILE A 381 22.58 3.57 -9.58
N GLY A 382 22.34 2.75 -8.56
CA GLY A 382 22.20 1.30 -8.72
C GLY A 382 20.88 0.95 -9.41
N LEU A 383 20.88 -0.04 -10.30
CA LEU A 383 19.67 -0.64 -10.83
C LEU A 383 19.66 -2.10 -10.40
N LYS A 384 18.59 -2.58 -9.77
CA LYS A 384 18.52 -3.95 -9.25
C LYS A 384 17.13 -4.54 -9.40
N GLY A 385 17.05 -5.71 -9.99
CA GLY A 385 15.80 -6.46 -10.12
C GLY A 385 16.03 -7.95 -9.88
N GLN A 386 14.98 -8.63 -9.43
CA GLN A 386 15.02 -10.08 -9.23
C GLN A 386 13.97 -10.75 -10.10
N CYS A 387 14.42 -11.64 -10.99
CA CYS A 387 13.54 -12.44 -11.81
C CYS A 387 13.28 -13.81 -11.17
N PHE A 388 12.01 -14.19 -11.10
CA PHE A 388 11.56 -15.52 -10.71
C PHE A 388 10.93 -16.25 -11.89
N PRO A 389 10.82 -17.59 -11.87
CA PRO A 389 9.98 -18.32 -12.81
C PRO A 389 8.54 -17.79 -12.77
N THR A 390 7.82 -17.84 -13.90
CA THR A 390 6.39 -17.52 -13.92
C THR A 390 5.64 -18.43 -12.94
N PRO A 391 4.94 -17.88 -11.93
CA PRO A 391 4.22 -18.68 -10.95
C PRO A 391 3.18 -19.60 -11.61
N GLN A 392 2.99 -20.78 -11.04
CA GLN A 392 1.88 -21.66 -11.31
C GLN A 392 1.08 -21.78 -10.01
N LEU A 393 -0.02 -21.03 -9.93
CA LEU A 393 -0.82 -20.93 -8.70
C LEU A 393 -2.06 -21.83 -8.76
N THR A 394 -2.40 -22.41 -7.62
CA THR A 394 -3.60 -23.21 -7.44
C THR A 394 -4.71 -22.36 -6.81
N ALA A 395 -5.97 -22.66 -7.15
CA ALA A 395 -7.09 -21.97 -6.55
C ALA A 395 -7.12 -22.22 -5.03
N PRO A 396 -7.21 -21.18 -4.19
CA PRO A 396 -7.46 -21.36 -2.76
C PRO A 396 -8.85 -21.95 -2.51
N LEU A 397 -9.09 -22.45 -1.31
CA LEU A 397 -10.39 -22.97 -0.91
C LEU A 397 -11.15 -21.93 -0.10
N ALA A 398 -12.16 -21.29 -0.68
CA ALA A 398 -13.03 -20.40 0.08
C ALA A 398 -13.87 -21.21 1.08
N THR A 399 -13.98 -20.70 2.31
CA THR A 399 -14.66 -21.36 3.44
C THR A 399 -15.86 -20.54 3.91
N ALA A 400 -16.63 -21.01 4.89
CA ALA A 400 -17.81 -20.28 5.34
C ALA A 400 -17.45 -18.89 5.90
N ALA A 401 -18.28 -17.88 5.61
CA ALA A 401 -18.17 -16.58 6.26
C ALA A 401 -18.46 -16.71 7.76
N THR A 402 -17.76 -15.91 8.56
CA THR A 402 -17.97 -15.79 10.01
C THR A 402 -18.45 -14.38 10.37
N ASP A 403 -18.83 -14.16 11.62
CA ASP A 403 -19.20 -12.83 12.16
C ASP A 403 -20.26 -12.10 11.32
N ILE A 404 -21.22 -12.86 10.80
CA ILE A 404 -22.29 -12.35 9.94
C ILE A 404 -23.28 -11.56 10.80
N THR A 405 -23.36 -10.27 10.54
CA THR A 405 -24.30 -9.30 11.12
C THR A 405 -25.20 -8.74 10.01
N SER A 406 -26.17 -7.89 10.37
CA SER A 406 -27.01 -7.22 9.38
C SER A 406 -26.25 -6.25 8.47
N ASP A 407 -25.06 -5.83 8.89
CA ASP A 407 -24.23 -4.82 8.24
C ASP A 407 -22.84 -5.33 7.84
N GLY A 408 -22.44 -6.56 8.17
CA GLY A 408 -21.13 -7.05 7.79
C GLY A 408 -20.92 -8.56 7.98
N TYR A 409 -19.79 -9.06 7.51
CA TYR A 409 -19.31 -10.43 7.73
C TYR A 409 -17.81 -10.50 7.52
N THR A 410 -17.19 -11.61 7.91
CA THR A 410 -15.79 -11.92 7.61
C THR A 410 -15.73 -13.02 6.57
N ALA A 411 -15.18 -12.73 5.38
CA ALA A 411 -14.87 -13.73 4.36
C ALA A 411 -13.62 -14.51 4.78
N ASN A 412 -13.60 -15.84 4.59
CA ASN A 412 -12.52 -16.71 5.05
C ASN A 412 -12.13 -17.72 3.98
N TRP A 413 -10.85 -18.10 3.91
CA TRP A 413 -10.38 -19.16 3.01
C TRP A 413 -9.17 -19.89 3.58
N THR A 414 -8.95 -21.10 3.08
CA THR A 414 -7.73 -21.87 3.33
C THR A 414 -6.74 -21.61 2.20
N PRO A 415 -5.51 -21.17 2.50
CA PRO A 415 -4.47 -20.99 1.50
C PRO A 415 -3.98 -22.36 0.98
N VAL A 416 -3.28 -22.35 -0.15
CA VAL A 416 -2.63 -23.55 -0.69
C VAL A 416 -1.24 -23.68 -0.06
N ASP A 417 -0.97 -24.83 0.56
CA ASP A 417 0.31 -25.08 1.21
C ASP A 417 1.48 -25.04 0.22
N ASN A 418 2.58 -24.43 0.65
CA ASN A 418 3.86 -24.31 -0.10
C ASN A 418 3.81 -23.43 -1.36
N GLU A 419 2.72 -22.71 -1.62
CA GLU A 419 2.72 -21.63 -2.62
C GLU A 419 3.09 -20.30 -1.98
N VAL A 420 3.96 -19.53 -2.65
CA VAL A 420 4.24 -18.16 -2.25
C VAL A 420 3.15 -17.28 -2.82
N VAL A 421 2.39 -16.63 -1.94
CA VAL A 421 1.29 -15.72 -2.29
C VAL A 421 1.64 -14.34 -1.76
N ASP A 422 1.54 -13.33 -2.63
CA ASP A 422 1.76 -11.94 -2.28
C ASP A 422 0.55 -11.35 -1.55
N TYR A 423 -0.66 -11.64 -2.07
CA TYR A 423 -1.95 -11.25 -1.49
C TYR A 423 -3.08 -12.05 -2.16
N TYR A 424 -4.32 -11.86 -1.67
CA TYR A 424 -5.53 -12.45 -2.23
C TYR A 424 -6.47 -11.38 -2.79
N ILE A 425 -7.22 -11.77 -3.82
CA ILE A 425 -8.35 -10.99 -4.34
C ILE A 425 -9.65 -11.71 -3.98
N VAL A 426 -10.51 -11.03 -3.24
CA VAL A 426 -11.87 -11.46 -2.93
C VAL A 426 -12.80 -10.82 -3.96
N ASN A 427 -13.37 -11.64 -4.85
CA ASN A 427 -14.38 -11.21 -5.80
C ASN A 427 -15.75 -11.29 -5.12
N ARG A 428 -16.17 -10.20 -4.50
CA ARG A 428 -17.46 -10.08 -3.79
C ARG A 428 -18.55 -9.72 -4.79
N THR A 429 -19.65 -10.46 -4.79
CA THR A 429 -20.82 -10.20 -5.63
C THR A 429 -22.04 -9.93 -4.76
N CYS A 430 -22.62 -8.74 -4.91
CA CYS A 430 -23.84 -8.33 -4.24
C CYS A 430 -25.07 -8.49 -5.14
N TYR A 431 -26.15 -9.05 -4.60
CA TYR A 431 -27.40 -9.33 -5.32
C TYR A 431 -28.54 -8.45 -4.79
N ILE A 432 -28.80 -7.31 -5.45
CA ILE A 432 -29.89 -6.39 -5.07
C ILE A 432 -30.89 -6.28 -6.21
N GLY A 433 -32.17 -6.55 -5.93
CA GLY A 433 -33.26 -6.33 -6.90
C GLY A 433 -33.12 -7.11 -8.21
N GLY A 434 -32.46 -8.28 -8.18
CA GLY A 434 -32.20 -9.10 -9.36
C GLY A 434 -30.96 -8.69 -10.17
N THR A 435 -30.22 -7.66 -9.74
CA THR A 435 -28.94 -7.26 -10.34
C THR A 435 -27.78 -7.80 -9.50
N ALA A 436 -26.80 -8.41 -10.17
CA ALA A 436 -25.55 -8.85 -9.56
C ALA A 436 -24.44 -7.84 -9.88
N THR A 437 -23.80 -7.28 -8.86
CA THR A 437 -22.64 -6.38 -9.01
C THR A 437 -21.44 -7.00 -8.32
N THR A 438 -20.34 -7.18 -9.05
CA THR A 438 -19.10 -7.74 -8.52
C THR A 438 -18.06 -6.64 -8.33
N GLU A 439 -17.39 -6.67 -7.19
CA GLU A 439 -16.20 -5.87 -6.90
C GLU A 439 -15.04 -6.75 -6.47
N GLN A 440 -13.83 -6.23 -6.63
CA GLN A 440 -12.59 -6.88 -6.20
C GLN A 440 -12.06 -6.17 -4.96
N LEU A 441 -11.87 -6.93 -3.90
CA LEU A 441 -11.31 -6.47 -2.65
C LEU A 441 -9.99 -7.18 -2.41
N ILE A 442 -8.96 -6.44 -1.98
CA ILE A 442 -7.64 -6.99 -1.69
C ILE A 442 -7.61 -7.44 -0.23
N ALA A 443 -7.04 -8.62 0.02
CA ALA A 443 -6.78 -9.13 1.35
C ALA A 443 -5.33 -9.62 1.47
N GLU A 444 -4.64 -9.19 2.52
CA GLU A 444 -3.25 -9.58 2.81
C GLU A 444 -3.17 -10.81 3.72
N GLU A 445 -4.27 -11.14 4.39
CA GLU A 445 -4.41 -12.33 5.23
C GLU A 445 -5.36 -13.34 4.58
N THR A 446 -5.64 -14.45 5.27
CA THR A 446 -6.55 -15.51 4.81
C THR A 446 -8.03 -15.23 5.16
N SER A 447 -8.32 -13.99 5.54
CA SER A 447 -9.67 -13.50 5.79
C SER A 447 -9.79 -12.02 5.43
N LEU A 448 -11.02 -11.55 5.24
CA LEU A 448 -11.32 -10.15 4.97
C LEU A 448 -12.63 -9.75 5.64
N ARG A 449 -12.59 -8.72 6.49
CA ARG A 449 -13.79 -8.11 7.07
C ARG A 449 -14.50 -7.25 6.02
N ILE A 450 -15.80 -7.47 5.87
CA ILE A 450 -16.73 -6.69 5.06
C ILE A 450 -17.70 -6.00 6.01
N ASP A 451 -17.74 -4.67 5.97
CA ASP A 451 -18.51 -3.84 6.91
C ASP A 451 -19.74 -3.17 6.27
N ASP A 452 -20.05 -3.51 5.02
CA ASP A 452 -21.17 -2.96 4.25
C ASP A 452 -22.01 -4.06 3.58
N PHE A 453 -22.33 -5.12 4.32
CA PHE A 453 -23.10 -6.26 3.83
C PHE A 453 -24.46 -5.85 3.24
N CYS A 454 -24.72 -6.26 2.00
CA CYS A 454 -25.89 -5.84 1.23
C CYS A 454 -27.11 -6.76 1.37
N GLY A 455 -27.04 -7.76 2.27
CA GLY A 455 -28.15 -8.66 2.60
C GLY A 455 -28.15 -9.99 1.83
N SER A 456 -27.65 -10.02 0.60
CA SER A 456 -27.48 -11.24 -0.18
C SER A 456 -26.24 -11.14 -1.06
N GLU A 457 -25.23 -11.96 -0.73
CA GLU A 457 -23.92 -11.88 -1.38
C GLU A 457 -23.31 -13.24 -1.64
N SER A 458 -22.32 -13.26 -2.52
CA SER A 458 -21.37 -14.35 -2.63
C SER A 458 -19.94 -13.82 -2.75
N TYR A 459 -18.95 -14.67 -2.48
CA TYR A 459 -17.56 -14.36 -2.79
C TYR A 459 -16.80 -15.57 -3.34
N THR A 460 -15.81 -15.29 -4.18
CA THR A 460 -14.71 -16.21 -4.53
C THR A 460 -13.38 -15.55 -4.20
N VAL A 461 -12.34 -16.36 -4.09
CA VAL A 461 -10.98 -15.91 -3.75
C VAL A 461 -9.99 -16.38 -4.81
N GLN A 462 -9.03 -15.53 -5.14
CA GLN A 462 -7.86 -15.86 -5.96
C GLN A 462 -6.60 -15.50 -5.17
N SER A 463 -5.56 -16.34 -5.23
CA SER A 463 -4.23 -15.94 -4.80
C SER A 463 -3.52 -15.19 -5.93
N VAL A 464 -2.64 -14.26 -5.56
CA VAL A 464 -1.83 -13.49 -6.50
C VAL A 464 -0.36 -13.65 -6.15
N ARG A 465 0.48 -13.87 -7.17
CA ARG A 465 1.94 -13.88 -7.06
C ARG A 465 2.55 -13.29 -8.32
N LEU A 466 3.40 -12.28 -8.20
CA LEU A 466 4.08 -11.64 -9.35
C LEU A 466 3.10 -11.21 -10.47
N ASP A 467 1.98 -10.61 -10.09
CA ASP A 467 0.86 -10.22 -10.96
C ASP A 467 0.20 -11.38 -11.74
N VAL A 468 0.46 -12.62 -11.34
CA VAL A 468 -0.23 -13.82 -11.84
C VAL A 468 -1.31 -14.20 -10.83
N LEU A 469 -2.56 -14.31 -11.30
CA LEU A 469 -3.68 -14.78 -10.50
C LEU A 469 -3.82 -16.30 -10.60
N SER A 470 -4.21 -16.95 -9.50
CA SER A 470 -4.74 -18.31 -9.54
C SER A 470 -6.09 -18.36 -10.25
N PRO A 471 -6.60 -19.56 -10.60
CA PRO A 471 -8.02 -19.74 -10.86
C PRO A 471 -8.85 -19.32 -9.63
N GLN A 472 -10.12 -18.96 -9.85
CA GLN A 472 -11.06 -18.65 -8.76
C GLN A 472 -11.35 -19.89 -7.91
N SER A 473 -11.50 -19.69 -6.61
CA SER A 473 -12.01 -20.69 -5.67
C SER A 473 -13.45 -21.11 -6.00
N ASN A 474 -13.96 -22.07 -5.23
CA ASN A 474 -15.40 -22.29 -5.06
C ASN A 474 -16.11 -20.99 -4.61
N VAL A 475 -17.41 -20.90 -4.92
CA VAL A 475 -18.27 -19.78 -4.52
C VAL A 475 -18.83 -20.03 -3.11
N ILE A 476 -18.74 -19.02 -2.24
CA ILE A 476 -19.38 -19.01 -0.93
C ILE A 476 -20.54 -18.01 -0.95
N PHE A 477 -21.74 -18.46 -0.63
CA PHE A 477 -22.89 -17.58 -0.44
C PHE A 477 -22.98 -17.15 1.03
N VAL A 478 -23.17 -15.85 1.25
CA VAL A 478 -23.29 -15.25 2.57
C VAL A 478 -24.74 -14.86 2.80
N ASN A 479 -25.35 -15.50 3.79
CA ASN A 479 -26.72 -15.26 4.21
C ASN A 479 -26.73 -15.03 5.73
N THR A 480 -27.50 -14.06 6.22
CA THR A 480 -27.70 -13.76 7.65
C THR A 480 -28.55 -14.80 8.40
N GLY A 481 -28.59 -16.04 7.93
CA GLY A 481 -29.67 -16.97 8.23
C GLY A 481 -29.77 -17.36 9.70
N SER A 482 -30.93 -17.14 10.31
CA SER A 482 -31.41 -18.05 11.35
C SER A 482 -31.88 -19.35 10.68
N VAL A 483 -30.96 -20.15 10.14
CA VAL A 483 -31.13 -21.59 9.92
C VAL A 483 -29.74 -22.24 10.06
N THR A 484 -29.49 -22.82 11.23
CA THR A 484 -28.43 -23.79 11.47
C THR A 484 -28.64 -25.01 10.58
N GLU A 485 -27.58 -25.45 9.91
CA GLU A 485 -27.44 -26.75 9.21
C GLU A 485 -28.56 -27.12 8.23
N ILE A 486 -28.32 -26.86 6.94
CA ILE A 486 -28.92 -27.67 5.88
C ILE A 486 -27.77 -28.42 5.24
N ASP A 487 -27.63 -29.68 5.68
CA ASP A 487 -26.97 -30.77 4.99
C ASP A 487 -27.21 -30.61 3.47
N ALA A 488 -26.14 -30.64 2.68
CA ALA A 488 -26.15 -30.35 1.25
C ALA A 488 -27.15 -31.26 0.52
N THR A 489 -28.39 -30.81 0.44
CA THR A 489 -29.43 -31.40 -0.39
C THR A 489 -29.34 -30.66 -1.71
N GLU A 490 -28.68 -31.30 -2.67
CA GLU A 490 -28.53 -30.83 -4.04
C GLU A 490 -29.88 -30.31 -4.55
N SER A 491 -29.98 -29.00 -4.74
CA SER A 491 -31.20 -28.39 -5.26
C SER A 491 -31.32 -28.73 -6.74
N LEU A 492 -32.35 -29.50 -7.11
CA LEU A 492 -32.71 -29.72 -8.51
C LEU A 492 -32.99 -28.37 -9.18
N ALA A 493 -32.08 -27.93 -10.05
CA ALA A 493 -32.31 -26.81 -10.93
C ALA A 493 -32.71 -27.32 -12.31
N VAL A 494 -33.66 -26.62 -12.93
CA VAL A 494 -34.14 -26.94 -14.28
C VAL A 494 -34.06 -25.66 -15.11
N ARG A 495 -33.43 -25.75 -16.28
CA ARG A 495 -33.31 -24.65 -17.23
C ARG A 495 -34.19 -24.92 -18.44
N TYR A 496 -34.65 -23.85 -19.08
CA TYR A 496 -35.35 -23.95 -20.35
C TYR A 496 -34.45 -24.56 -21.43
N TRP A 497 -35.03 -25.44 -22.25
CA TRP A 497 -34.40 -25.97 -23.45
C TRP A 497 -35.44 -26.00 -24.58
N PRO A 498 -35.08 -25.68 -25.84
CA PRO A 498 -36.05 -25.75 -26.94
C PRO A 498 -36.74 -27.11 -27.03
N GLY A 499 -38.07 -27.13 -26.89
CA GLY A 499 -38.88 -28.35 -26.87
C GLY A 499 -38.83 -29.14 -25.55
N GLY A 500 -38.37 -28.56 -24.45
CA GLY A 500 -38.38 -29.20 -23.14
C GLY A 500 -37.57 -28.46 -22.07
N ILE A 501 -36.76 -29.22 -21.34
CA ILE A 501 -35.94 -28.72 -20.24
C ILE A 501 -34.57 -29.38 -20.20
N ARG A 502 -33.62 -28.72 -19.51
CA ARG A 502 -32.30 -29.26 -19.18
C ARG A 502 -32.09 -29.27 -17.68
N LEU A 503 -31.58 -30.37 -17.13
CA LEU A 503 -31.25 -30.49 -15.71
C LEU A 503 -29.96 -29.74 -15.39
N ALA A 504 -29.91 -29.09 -14.23
CA ALA A 504 -28.75 -28.35 -13.74
C ALA A 504 -28.57 -28.57 -12.22
N GLY A 505 -27.32 -28.70 -11.77
CA GLY A 505 -26.97 -28.55 -10.34
C GLY A 505 -26.75 -29.83 -9.52
N ALA A 506 -26.80 -31.02 -10.12
CA ALA A 506 -26.46 -32.29 -9.46
C ALA A 506 -25.93 -33.33 -10.48
N ASP A 507 -24.87 -34.07 -10.15
CA ASP A 507 -24.25 -35.05 -11.06
C ASP A 507 -25.14 -36.30 -11.29
N VAL A 508 -25.96 -36.69 -10.30
CA VAL A 508 -26.91 -37.81 -10.39
C VAL A 508 -28.21 -37.50 -9.63
N ILE A 509 -29.33 -37.51 -10.35
CA ILE A 509 -30.69 -37.27 -9.84
C ILE A 509 -31.48 -38.58 -9.96
N THR A 510 -31.94 -39.14 -8.85
CA THR A 510 -32.73 -40.38 -8.85
C THR A 510 -34.23 -40.13 -8.70
N GLY A 511 -35.03 -40.99 -9.32
CA GLY A 511 -36.49 -40.99 -9.16
C GLY A 511 -37.19 -39.74 -9.71
N LEU A 512 -36.67 -39.17 -10.80
CA LEU A 512 -37.21 -37.95 -11.38
C LEU A 512 -38.60 -38.21 -11.99
N ARG A 513 -39.61 -37.41 -11.60
CA ARG A 513 -40.98 -37.51 -12.10
C ARG A 513 -41.42 -36.18 -12.70
N VAL A 514 -41.98 -36.23 -13.91
CA VAL A 514 -42.65 -35.11 -14.55
C VAL A 514 -44.16 -35.28 -14.39
N ILE A 515 -44.79 -34.29 -13.78
CA ILE A 515 -46.21 -34.32 -13.38
C ILE A 515 -46.93 -33.17 -14.09
N ASP A 516 -48.06 -33.44 -14.73
CA ASP A 516 -48.88 -32.39 -15.34
C ASP A 516 -49.74 -31.63 -14.31
N THR A 517 -50.45 -30.58 -14.74
CA THR A 517 -51.32 -29.78 -13.85
C THR A 517 -52.51 -30.54 -13.28
N THR A 518 -52.82 -31.74 -13.79
CA THR A 518 -53.88 -32.61 -13.26
C THR A 518 -53.37 -33.57 -12.18
N GLY A 519 -52.06 -33.56 -11.90
CA GLY A 519 -51.42 -34.45 -10.93
C GLY A 519 -51.03 -35.81 -11.51
N ARG A 520 -51.14 -36.01 -12.84
CA ARG A 520 -50.76 -37.25 -13.50
C ARG A 520 -49.24 -37.25 -13.75
N ILE A 521 -48.56 -38.33 -13.38
CA ILE A 521 -47.18 -38.58 -13.78
C ILE A 521 -47.17 -38.91 -15.27
N ILE A 522 -46.56 -38.04 -16.07
CA ILE A 522 -46.43 -38.20 -17.52
C ILE A 522 -45.10 -38.84 -17.92
N ARG A 523 -44.09 -38.79 -17.04
CA ARG A 523 -42.79 -39.42 -17.25
C ARG A 523 -42.11 -39.69 -15.92
N GLU A 524 -41.47 -40.85 -15.80
CA GLU A 524 -40.62 -41.23 -14.67
C GLU A 524 -39.25 -41.66 -15.22
N ILE A 525 -38.18 -41.13 -14.64
CA ILE A 525 -36.80 -41.33 -15.04
C ILE A 525 -36.05 -41.81 -13.78
N PRO A 526 -35.67 -43.10 -13.70
CA PRO A 526 -35.06 -43.66 -12.50
C PRO A 526 -33.74 -42.99 -12.10
N GLU A 527 -32.96 -42.56 -13.10
CA GLU A 527 -31.68 -41.88 -12.94
C GLU A 527 -31.49 -40.90 -14.09
N ALA A 528 -31.12 -39.65 -13.78
CA ALA A 528 -30.82 -38.59 -14.73
C ALA A 528 -29.55 -37.84 -14.27
N HIS A 529 -28.81 -37.29 -15.21
CA HIS A 529 -27.54 -36.61 -14.94
C HIS A 529 -27.64 -35.11 -15.18
N ASN A 530 -26.64 -34.37 -14.67
CA ASN A 530 -26.46 -32.97 -15.03
C ASN A 530 -26.44 -32.85 -16.56
N ASP A 531 -27.05 -31.78 -17.09
CA ASP A 531 -27.15 -31.49 -18.50
C ASP A 531 -28.06 -32.39 -19.36
N ASP A 532 -28.71 -33.40 -18.79
CA ASP A 532 -29.70 -34.22 -19.50
C ASP A 532 -30.87 -33.36 -19.99
N VAL A 533 -31.31 -33.63 -21.22
CA VAL A 533 -32.43 -32.95 -21.86
C VAL A 533 -33.68 -33.83 -21.83
N ILE A 534 -34.74 -33.32 -21.21
CA ILE A 534 -36.06 -33.95 -21.18
C ILE A 534 -36.98 -33.16 -22.10
N LEU A 535 -37.25 -33.73 -23.28
CA LEU A 535 -38.23 -33.16 -24.20
C LEU A 535 -39.65 -33.30 -23.64
N LEU A 536 -40.40 -32.19 -23.69
CA LEU A 536 -41.74 -32.05 -23.16
C LEU A 536 -42.57 -31.17 -24.12
N PRO A 537 -43.85 -31.50 -24.37
CA PRO A 537 -44.75 -30.60 -25.09
C PRO A 537 -44.91 -29.24 -24.38
N VAL A 538 -45.41 -28.23 -25.10
CA VAL A 538 -45.79 -26.94 -24.49
C VAL A 538 -46.83 -27.17 -23.39
N GLY A 539 -46.54 -26.64 -22.20
CA GLY A 539 -47.37 -26.90 -21.03
C GLY A 539 -46.72 -26.46 -19.72
N VAL A 540 -47.47 -26.62 -18.64
CA VAL A 540 -46.99 -26.39 -17.27
C VAL A 540 -46.81 -27.75 -16.60
N TYR A 541 -45.65 -27.97 -16.00
CA TYR A 541 -45.32 -29.22 -15.33
C TYR A 541 -44.70 -28.97 -13.96
N PHE A 542 -44.79 -29.97 -13.09
CA PHE A 542 -44.09 -30.04 -11.83
C PHE A 542 -43.08 -31.18 -11.89
N ILE A 543 -41.85 -30.91 -11.43
CA ILE A 543 -40.78 -31.90 -11.41
C ILE A 543 -40.40 -32.19 -9.98
N THR A 544 -40.37 -33.48 -9.64
CA THR A 544 -39.92 -33.98 -8.35
C THR A 544 -38.81 -35.01 -8.53
N ALA A 545 -37.99 -35.21 -7.51
CA ALA A 545 -36.97 -36.26 -7.44
C ALA A 545 -36.78 -36.67 -5.97
N ASP A 546 -36.21 -37.84 -5.72
CA ASP A 546 -36.22 -38.47 -4.39
C ASP A 546 -35.52 -37.63 -3.30
N LYS A 547 -34.49 -36.87 -3.67
CA LYS A 547 -33.67 -36.05 -2.75
C LYS A 547 -34.00 -34.55 -2.78
N CYS A 548 -35.06 -34.15 -3.48
CA CYS A 548 -35.43 -32.74 -3.63
C CYS A 548 -36.50 -32.32 -2.63
N ALA A 549 -36.22 -31.28 -1.86
CA ALA A 549 -37.10 -30.80 -0.79
C ALA A 549 -38.44 -30.22 -1.30
N ALA A 550 -38.51 -29.74 -2.55
CA ALA A 550 -39.72 -29.16 -3.12
C ALA A 550 -39.86 -29.44 -4.63
N PRO A 551 -41.09 -29.59 -5.15
CA PRO A 551 -41.33 -29.68 -6.59
C PRO A 551 -40.94 -28.39 -7.33
N VAL A 552 -40.28 -28.51 -8.47
CA VAL A 552 -39.98 -27.38 -9.36
C VAL A 552 -41.11 -27.20 -10.36
N LYS A 553 -41.77 -26.04 -10.35
CA LYS A 553 -42.75 -25.67 -11.38
C LYS A 553 -42.02 -25.13 -12.61
N ILE A 554 -42.30 -25.71 -13.76
CA ILE A 554 -41.75 -25.28 -15.05
C ILE A 554 -42.86 -24.92 -16.04
N VAL A 555 -42.52 -24.06 -16.99
CA VAL A 555 -43.38 -23.72 -18.12
C VAL A 555 -42.58 -23.94 -19.40
N VAL A 556 -42.98 -24.93 -20.19
CA VAL A 556 -42.42 -25.18 -21.52
C VAL A 556 -43.24 -24.38 -22.52
N ARG A 557 -42.57 -23.55 -23.32
CA ARG A 557 -43.17 -22.70 -24.36
C ARG A 557 -42.47 -23.01 -25.69
N ASP A 558 -43.18 -22.78 -26.79
CA ASP A 558 -42.62 -22.87 -28.14
C ASP A 558 -41.39 -21.97 -28.33
#